data_AF-A0A6J4E556-F1
#
_entry.id   AF-A0A6J4E556-F1
#
_cell.length_a   1.000
_cell.length_b   1.000
_cell.length_c   1.000
_cell.angle_alpha   90.00
_cell.angle_beta   90.00
_cell.angle_gamma   90.00
#
_symmetry.space_group_name_H-M   'P 1'
#
loop_
_entity.id
_entity.type
_entity.pdbx_description
1 polymer ?
#
loop_
_entity_poly.entity_id
_entity_poly.type
_entity_poly.pdbx_seq_one_letter_code
_entity_poly.pdbx_strand_id
1 'polypeptide(L)'
;MNPSFRLTGLALLALACASCNLREQSPAPTTPAPTNAQCQPPTTAPAANASQQAFDDYSWRLFIALNWPAMAGQRGQPDCSQPLGGAGPSVWQSYKTVSEIFLPNGANPGPWNSPLGTRSLGIINIAALKNTSVVQAVDQAVGGWLIDQKGNPTYYDISANQASYDYIVQNGFYNANTVARAQNIAFPAQATEVKAAWRVLTSQDDASRYLTTQAQVAQFNAQGQPTGSTAPATLGLVGLHIIVKAPGYPQWIWSTFEQVDNVPGSSAGNGTYSYYNASAPAASVNQSPCNWQQQGSQLVCTPKPGATFQTPDPLSRVTPIASTTAAVNGLYQQNLGSNVLRYYQLVTTQRPLMPDNPSNPLGQPTPALSANVTMESYIQPNSSCMNCHSMATPVHSPYKSDFSYLFKFAKAPATAPHKDEE
;
A
#
# COMPACT_ATOMS: atom_id res chain seq x y z
N MET A 1 -39.60 26.77 -88.79
CA MET A 1 -38.19 26.58 -89.20
C MET A 1 -37.36 27.65 -88.52
N ASN A 2 -36.61 27.30 -87.45
CA ASN A 2 -35.58 28.11 -86.74
C ASN A 2 -35.97 29.54 -86.26
N PRO A 3 -35.23 30.19 -85.32
CA PRO A 3 -33.90 29.85 -84.81
C PRO A 3 -33.75 29.85 -83.26
N SER A 4 -32.56 29.39 -82.89
CA SER A 4 -31.91 29.30 -81.59
C SER A 4 -31.86 30.60 -80.78
N PHE A 5 -32.06 30.50 -79.46
CA PHE A 5 -31.53 31.43 -78.47
C PHE A 5 -30.99 30.63 -77.26
N ARG A 6 -29.73 30.89 -76.91
CA ARG A 6 -29.10 30.44 -75.65
C ARG A 6 -29.44 31.47 -74.57
N LEU A 7 -29.96 31.03 -73.43
CA LEU A 7 -29.86 31.78 -72.17
C LEU A 7 -29.57 30.82 -71.02
N THR A 8 -28.49 31.17 -70.32
CA THR A 8 -28.01 30.69 -69.03
C THR A 8 -29.10 30.70 -67.96
N GLY A 9 -29.40 29.53 -67.38
CA GLY A 9 -30.29 29.38 -66.24
C GLY A 9 -29.51 29.25 -64.93
N LEU A 10 -29.76 30.18 -64.01
CA LEU A 10 -29.34 30.17 -62.60
C LEU A 10 -29.75 28.88 -61.90
N ALA A 11 -28.83 28.23 -61.19
CA ALA A 11 -29.15 27.27 -60.15
C ALA A 11 -29.27 27.99 -58.80
N LEU A 12 -30.48 28.03 -58.26
CA LEU A 12 -30.74 28.38 -56.85
C LEU A 12 -30.23 27.26 -55.94
N LEU A 13 -29.26 27.54 -55.08
CA LEU A 13 -29.03 26.76 -53.86
C LEU A 13 -29.57 27.55 -52.67
N ALA A 14 -30.57 26.97 -52.01
CA ALA A 14 -31.14 27.45 -50.77
C ALA A 14 -30.13 27.26 -49.62
N LEU A 15 -29.92 28.34 -48.86
CA LEU A 15 -29.19 28.34 -47.59
C LEU A 15 -29.96 27.51 -46.56
N ALA A 16 -29.28 26.52 -45.96
CA ALA A 16 -29.63 25.99 -44.65
C ALA A 16 -28.47 26.31 -43.68
N CYS A 17 -28.74 27.18 -42.71
CA CYS A 17 -27.82 27.56 -41.65
C CYS A 17 -27.49 26.36 -40.76
N ALA A 18 -26.22 25.95 -40.75
CA ALA A 18 -25.64 25.18 -39.66
C ALA A 18 -24.68 26.10 -38.90
N SER A 19 -25.17 26.68 -37.80
CA SER A 19 -24.32 27.43 -36.86
C SER A 19 -23.33 26.46 -36.23
N CYS A 20 -22.07 26.55 -36.67
CA CYS A 20 -20.95 25.86 -36.05
C CYS A 20 -20.68 26.55 -34.71
N ASN A 21 -21.16 25.97 -33.61
CA ASN A 21 -20.73 26.37 -32.27
C ASN A 21 -19.31 25.82 -32.04
N LEU A 22 -18.30 26.55 -32.49
CA LEU A 22 -16.94 26.43 -31.98
C LEU A 22 -16.97 26.90 -30.52
N ARG A 23 -17.15 25.95 -29.61
CA ARG A 23 -16.91 26.17 -28.19
C ARG A 23 -15.39 26.20 -28.03
N GLU A 24 -14.82 27.41 -27.86
CA GLU A 24 -13.46 27.56 -27.35
C GLU A 24 -13.35 26.76 -26.06
N GLN A 25 -12.64 25.64 -26.11
CA GLN A 25 -12.19 24.96 -24.91
C GLN A 25 -11.15 25.87 -24.28
N SER A 26 -11.53 26.56 -23.20
CA SER A 26 -10.57 27.20 -22.32
C SER A 26 -9.47 26.18 -21.99
N PRO A 27 -8.18 26.51 -22.16
CA PRO A 27 -7.12 25.60 -21.78
C PRO A 27 -7.29 25.28 -20.29
N ALA A 28 -7.30 23.98 -19.97
CA ALA A 28 -7.23 23.54 -18.59
C ALA A 28 -6.03 24.23 -17.92
N PRO A 29 -6.13 24.67 -16.65
CA PRO A 29 -4.99 25.24 -15.96
C PRO A 29 -3.86 24.21 -15.98
N THR A 30 -2.83 24.49 -16.78
CA THR A 30 -1.58 23.72 -16.77
C THR A 30 -0.90 24.02 -15.45
N THR A 31 -1.19 23.22 -14.43
CA THR A 31 -0.30 23.07 -13.29
C THR A 31 1.10 22.79 -13.84
N PRO A 32 2.13 23.55 -13.44
CA PRO A 32 3.50 23.26 -13.85
C PRO A 32 3.79 21.79 -13.51
N ALA A 33 4.40 21.06 -14.45
CA ALA A 33 4.95 19.75 -14.14
C ALA A 33 5.83 19.88 -12.88
N PRO A 34 5.80 18.93 -11.93
CA PRO A 34 6.71 18.96 -10.79
C PRO A 34 8.13 18.68 -11.31
N THR A 35 8.82 19.74 -11.72
CA THR A 35 10.11 19.71 -12.43
C THR A 35 11.31 19.52 -11.51
N ASN A 36 11.11 19.15 -10.24
CA ASN A 36 12.19 18.68 -9.39
C ASN A 36 11.64 17.64 -8.41
N ALA A 37 12.01 16.38 -8.59
CA ALA A 37 11.84 15.36 -7.56
C ALA A 37 12.47 15.90 -6.26
N GLN A 38 11.64 16.12 -5.25
CA GLN A 38 12.11 16.66 -3.97
C GLN A 38 12.63 15.50 -3.12
N CYS A 39 13.90 15.60 -2.73
CA CYS A 39 14.56 14.64 -1.87
C CYS A 39 13.87 14.50 -0.50
N GLN A 40 13.33 15.60 0.04
CA GLN A 40 12.68 15.63 1.34
C GLN A 40 11.18 15.31 1.22
N PRO A 41 10.61 14.52 2.16
CA PRO A 41 9.17 14.29 2.21
C PRO A 41 8.39 15.61 2.38
N PRO A 42 7.19 15.74 1.78
CA PRO A 42 6.34 16.88 2.03
C PRO A 42 5.94 16.95 3.52
N THR A 43 6.17 18.09 4.16
CA THR A 43 5.86 18.31 5.60
C THR A 43 4.41 18.69 5.86
N THR A 44 3.69 19.12 4.81
CA THR A 44 2.32 19.62 4.90
C THR A 44 1.46 18.92 3.86
N ALA A 45 0.33 18.36 4.29
CA ALA A 45 -0.67 17.81 3.39
C ALA A 45 -1.53 18.93 2.76
N PRO A 46 -2.17 18.69 1.60
CA PRO A 46 -3.22 19.56 1.09
C PRO A 46 -4.34 19.78 2.12
N ALA A 47 -5.10 20.86 2.03
CA ALA A 47 -6.30 21.06 2.86
C ALA A 47 -7.36 19.98 2.60
N ALA A 48 -8.24 19.70 3.57
CA ALA A 48 -9.17 18.57 3.49
C ALA A 48 -10.15 18.65 2.30
N ASN A 49 -10.53 19.87 1.92
CA ASN A 49 -11.38 20.15 0.77
C ASN A 49 -10.61 20.30 -0.56
N ALA A 50 -9.30 20.07 -0.58
CA ALA A 50 -8.51 20.09 -1.81
C ALA A 50 -8.92 18.95 -2.76
N SER A 51 -8.59 19.12 -4.03
CA SER A 51 -8.91 18.14 -5.07
C SER A 51 -8.19 16.80 -4.84
N GLN A 52 -8.74 15.72 -5.40
CA GLN A 52 -8.06 14.42 -5.40
C GLN A 52 -6.66 14.52 -6.03
N GLN A 53 -6.52 15.29 -7.10
CA GLN A 53 -5.23 15.52 -7.77
C GLN A 53 -4.18 16.09 -6.81
N ALA A 54 -4.53 17.05 -5.96
CA ALA A 54 -3.57 17.63 -5.00
C ALA A 54 -3.08 16.59 -3.97
N PHE A 55 -3.96 15.69 -3.52
CA PHE A 55 -3.59 14.58 -2.64
C PHE A 55 -2.77 13.51 -3.36
N ASP A 56 -3.07 13.24 -4.62
CA ASP A 56 -2.31 12.30 -5.44
C ASP A 56 -0.89 12.85 -5.75
N ASP A 57 -0.75 14.15 -6.01
CA ASP A 57 0.54 14.84 -6.12
C ASP A 57 1.33 14.78 -4.81
N TYR A 58 0.66 14.97 -3.67
CA TYR A 58 1.27 14.81 -2.34
C TYR A 58 1.79 13.37 -2.14
N SER A 59 0.98 12.36 -2.47
CA SER A 59 1.35 10.94 -2.36
C SER A 59 2.54 10.59 -3.25
N TRP A 60 2.60 11.08 -4.48
CA TRP A 60 3.73 10.85 -5.37
C TRP A 60 5.02 11.49 -4.88
N ARG A 61 4.96 12.73 -4.38
CA ARG A 61 6.12 13.40 -3.76
C ARG A 61 6.61 12.63 -2.54
N LEU A 62 5.69 12.16 -1.71
CA LEU A 62 6.00 11.31 -0.56
C LEU A 62 6.65 9.99 -0.98
N PHE A 63 6.07 9.29 -1.97
CA PHE A 63 6.62 8.03 -2.49
C PHE A 63 8.03 8.21 -3.05
N ILE A 64 8.29 9.27 -3.81
CA ILE A 64 9.61 9.57 -4.35
C ILE A 64 10.61 9.86 -3.23
N ALA A 65 10.27 10.74 -2.28
CA ALA A 65 11.15 11.10 -1.18
C ALA A 65 11.48 9.90 -0.28
N LEU A 66 10.49 9.04 0.01
CA LEU A 66 10.72 7.84 0.80
C LEU A 66 11.58 6.79 0.07
N ASN A 67 11.60 6.82 -1.27
CA ASN A 67 12.45 5.96 -2.09
C ASN A 67 13.81 6.58 -2.45
N TRP A 68 14.12 7.76 -1.91
CA TRP A 68 15.47 8.33 -1.98
C TRP A 68 16.46 7.47 -1.17
N PRO A 69 17.76 7.38 -1.56
CA PRO A 69 18.76 6.76 -0.70
C PRO A 69 18.77 7.34 0.72
N ALA A 70 18.82 6.48 1.73
CA ALA A 70 18.95 6.89 3.12
C ALA A 70 20.37 7.32 3.45
N MET A 71 20.52 8.33 4.31
CA MET A 71 21.81 8.76 4.83
C MET A 71 22.41 7.68 5.74
N ALA A 72 23.67 7.32 5.48
CA ALA A 72 24.37 6.29 6.24
C ALA A 72 24.40 6.62 7.75
N GLY A 73 23.94 5.69 8.58
CA GLY A 73 23.88 5.86 10.03
C GLY A 73 22.75 6.77 10.54
N GLN A 74 21.94 7.37 9.65
CA GLN A 74 20.81 8.23 10.01
C GLN A 74 19.53 7.69 9.38
N ARG A 75 18.88 6.76 10.08
CA ARG A 75 17.65 6.14 9.60
C ARG A 75 16.56 7.18 9.41
N GLY A 76 15.83 7.05 8.32
CA GLY A 76 14.72 7.92 7.96
C GLY A 76 15.09 9.29 7.40
N GLN A 77 16.39 9.60 7.29
CA GLN A 77 16.87 10.83 6.67
C GLN A 77 17.33 10.54 5.24
N PRO A 78 16.85 11.25 4.21
CA PRO A 78 17.35 11.07 2.86
C PRO A 78 18.74 11.70 2.69
N ASP A 79 19.59 11.04 1.90
CA ASP A 79 20.85 11.62 1.43
C ASP A 79 20.62 12.40 0.14
N CYS A 80 20.35 13.70 0.28
CA CYS A 80 20.11 14.58 -0.86
C CYS A 80 21.37 14.88 -1.69
N SER A 81 22.55 14.39 -1.29
CA SER A 81 23.75 14.43 -2.14
C SER A 81 23.76 13.31 -3.18
N GLN A 82 22.96 12.26 -2.98
CA GLN A 82 22.81 11.15 -3.90
C GLN A 82 21.65 11.38 -4.88
N PRO A 83 21.73 10.86 -6.12
CA PRO A 83 20.59 10.86 -7.02
C PRO A 83 19.51 9.87 -6.54
N LEU A 84 18.26 10.12 -6.93
CA LEU A 84 17.17 9.16 -6.78
C LEU A 84 17.53 7.83 -7.46
N GLY A 85 17.36 6.71 -6.75
CA GLY A 85 17.79 5.40 -7.22
C GLY A 85 19.28 5.10 -7.03
N GLY A 86 20.01 5.93 -6.27
CA GLY A 86 21.35 5.61 -5.80
C GLY A 86 21.40 4.32 -4.97
N ALA A 87 22.61 3.80 -4.77
CA ALA A 87 22.81 2.54 -4.05
C ALA A 87 22.46 2.64 -2.55
N GLY A 88 22.13 1.50 -1.96
CA GLY A 88 21.80 1.38 -0.55
C GLY A 88 20.29 1.31 -0.28
N PRO A 89 19.89 1.20 1.00
CA PRO A 89 18.49 1.20 1.37
C PRO A 89 17.85 2.56 1.09
N SER A 90 16.60 2.57 0.68
CA SER A 90 15.81 3.79 0.65
C SER A 90 15.50 4.31 2.06
N VAL A 91 15.04 5.56 2.17
CA VAL A 91 14.59 6.18 3.44
C VAL A 91 13.64 5.26 4.20
N TRP A 92 12.57 4.79 3.57
CA TRP A 92 11.62 3.91 4.27
C TRP A 92 12.19 2.52 4.54
N GLN A 93 13.11 2.01 3.71
CA GLN A 93 13.82 0.76 3.99
C GLN A 93 14.81 0.89 5.16
N SER A 94 15.12 2.10 5.61
CA SER A 94 15.92 2.32 6.82
C SER A 94 15.07 2.42 8.11
N TYR A 95 13.75 2.56 7.99
CA TYR A 95 12.84 2.58 9.14
C TYR A 95 12.91 1.30 9.98
N LYS A 96 12.50 1.39 11.24
CA LYS A 96 12.44 0.24 12.13
C LYS A 96 11.25 -0.65 11.76
N THR A 97 11.51 -1.93 11.50
CA THR A 97 10.44 -2.91 11.27
C THR A 97 9.69 -3.24 12.57
N VAL A 98 8.50 -3.83 12.48
CA VAL A 98 7.79 -4.34 13.66
C VAL A 98 8.63 -5.32 14.49
N SER A 99 9.50 -6.11 13.87
CA SER A 99 10.40 -7.03 14.57
C SER A 99 11.56 -6.33 15.26
N GLU A 100 11.96 -5.13 14.82
CA GLU A 100 12.94 -4.29 15.51
C GLU A 100 12.31 -3.45 16.63
N ILE A 101 11.01 -3.15 16.55
CA ILE A 101 10.28 -2.34 17.54
C ILE A 101 9.76 -3.22 18.70
N PHE A 102 9.17 -4.36 18.38
CA PHE A 102 8.47 -5.22 19.33
C PHE A 102 9.28 -6.48 19.60
N LEU A 103 10.34 -6.31 20.38
CA LEU A 103 11.25 -7.40 20.72
C LEU A 103 10.60 -8.47 21.62
N PRO A 104 11.11 -9.71 21.61
CA PRO A 104 10.71 -10.74 22.56
C PRO A 104 10.75 -10.24 24.02
N ASN A 105 9.86 -10.78 24.85
CA ASN A 105 9.72 -10.42 26.26
C ASN A 105 9.39 -8.93 26.52
N GLY A 106 8.87 -8.22 25.53
CA GLY A 106 8.55 -6.79 25.65
C GLY A 106 9.78 -5.94 25.99
N ALA A 107 10.96 -6.36 25.51
CA ALA A 107 12.22 -5.68 25.77
C ALA A 107 12.28 -4.33 25.06
N ASN A 108 13.02 -3.38 25.66
CA ASN A 108 13.26 -2.07 25.05
C ASN A 108 14.04 -2.24 23.73
N PRO A 109 13.54 -1.73 22.59
CA PRO A 109 14.17 -1.89 21.28
C PRO A 109 15.48 -1.09 21.09
N GLY A 110 15.90 -0.30 22.08
CA GLY A 110 17.16 0.45 22.05
C GLY A 110 17.05 1.81 21.35
N PRO A 111 18.13 2.32 20.75
CA PRO A 111 18.11 3.59 20.03
C PRO A 111 17.62 3.45 18.58
N TRP A 112 17.00 4.51 18.06
CA TRP A 112 16.54 4.62 16.67
C TRP A 112 17.63 4.24 15.65
N ASN A 113 18.79 4.89 15.70
CA ASN A 113 19.90 4.72 14.74
C ASN A 113 20.78 3.48 14.99
N SER A 114 20.24 2.42 15.59
CA SER A 114 20.96 1.13 15.65
C SER A 114 21.17 0.55 14.24
N PRO A 115 22.26 -0.21 13.98
CA PRO A 115 22.59 -0.72 12.65
C PRO A 115 21.43 -1.47 11.98
N LEU A 116 21.35 -1.41 10.65
CA LEU A 116 20.36 -2.17 9.88
C LEU A 116 20.68 -3.67 9.96
N GLY A 117 19.73 -4.43 10.51
CA GLY A 117 19.80 -5.89 10.49
C GLY A 117 19.31 -6.46 9.16
N THR A 118 19.65 -7.73 8.91
CA THR A 118 19.05 -8.49 7.81
C THR A 118 17.54 -8.59 8.03
N ARG A 119 16.75 -8.15 7.05
CA ARG A 119 15.30 -8.28 7.09
C ARG A 119 14.91 -9.76 7.05
N SER A 120 13.99 -10.16 7.92
CA SER A 120 13.39 -11.49 7.93
C SER A 120 11.89 -11.36 7.71
N LEU A 121 11.40 -11.75 6.54
CA LEU A 121 10.02 -11.57 6.15
C LEU A 121 9.25 -12.89 6.25
N GLY A 122 7.99 -12.77 6.67
CA GLY A 122 7.00 -13.84 6.63
C GLY A 122 5.83 -13.46 5.73
N ILE A 123 4.89 -14.40 5.57
CA ILE A 123 3.55 -14.08 5.06
C ILE A 123 2.70 -13.55 6.21
N ILE A 124 1.69 -12.76 5.88
CA ILE A 124 0.69 -12.35 6.85
C ILE A 124 -0.52 -13.30 6.64
N ASN A 125 -0.68 -14.29 7.53
CA ASN A 125 -1.83 -15.19 7.56
C ASN A 125 -3.01 -14.49 8.24
N ILE A 126 -4.04 -14.10 7.49
CA ILE A 126 -5.22 -13.42 8.07
C ILE A 126 -6.54 -13.98 7.61
N ALA A 127 -7.35 -14.30 8.60
CA ALA A 127 -8.74 -14.66 8.47
C ALA A 127 -9.59 -13.58 7.78
N ALA A 128 -10.02 -13.87 6.55
CA ALA A 128 -11.19 -13.22 5.99
C ALA A 128 -12.45 -13.94 6.46
N LEU A 129 -12.80 -13.82 7.75
CA LEU A 129 -14.16 -14.17 8.15
C LEU A 129 -15.06 -12.99 7.78
N LYS A 130 -15.76 -13.16 6.65
CA LYS A 130 -16.94 -12.36 6.32
C LYS A 130 -17.86 -12.31 7.55
N ASN A 131 -18.17 -11.10 8.01
CA ASN A 131 -19.40 -10.82 8.74
C ASN A 131 -19.54 -11.43 10.15
N THR A 132 -18.49 -11.45 10.97
CA THR A 132 -18.65 -11.64 12.42
C THR A 132 -17.96 -10.52 13.18
N SER A 133 -18.56 -10.08 14.27
CA SER A 133 -18.19 -8.96 15.14
C SER A 133 -16.85 -9.15 15.88
N VAL A 134 -15.96 -10.00 15.37
CA VAL A 134 -14.73 -10.44 16.00
C VAL A 134 -13.62 -10.49 14.93
N VAL A 135 -13.05 -9.33 14.65
CA VAL A 135 -11.76 -9.17 13.96
C VAL A 135 -10.70 -9.21 15.07
N GLN A 136 -10.10 -10.38 15.32
CA GLN A 136 -9.10 -10.57 16.38
C GLN A 136 -7.67 -10.33 15.85
N ALA A 137 -7.12 -9.22 16.34
CA ALA A 137 -5.73 -9.06 16.79
C ALA A 137 -4.55 -9.15 15.80
N VAL A 138 -4.70 -9.53 14.51
CA VAL A 138 -3.54 -9.54 13.58
C VAL A 138 -3.87 -9.05 12.16
N ASP A 139 -5.05 -8.45 11.98
CA ASP A 139 -5.74 -8.37 10.69
C ASP A 139 -5.34 -7.15 9.83
N GLN A 140 -4.11 -7.16 9.29
CA GLN A 140 -3.56 -6.12 8.39
C GLN A 140 -3.73 -6.32 6.87
N ALA A 141 -3.97 -7.53 6.38
CA ALA A 141 -4.18 -7.95 4.98
C ALA A 141 -5.35 -8.93 4.97
N VAL A 142 -6.23 -8.95 3.98
CA VAL A 142 -7.46 -9.76 4.11
C VAL A 142 -7.47 -10.90 3.10
N GLY A 143 -7.57 -12.14 3.59
CA GLY A 143 -8.02 -13.28 2.80
C GLY A 143 -6.98 -14.31 2.39
N GLY A 144 -5.83 -14.40 3.07
CA GLY A 144 -4.97 -15.59 2.97
C GLY A 144 -3.58 -15.32 2.44
N TRP A 145 -2.90 -16.41 2.07
CA TRP A 145 -1.66 -16.31 1.31
C TRP A 145 -1.95 -15.64 -0.05
N LEU A 146 -0.90 -15.14 -0.70
CA LEU A 146 -0.98 -14.66 -2.08
C LEU A 146 0.18 -15.25 -2.86
N ILE A 147 -0.10 -16.13 -3.81
CA ILE A 147 0.87 -16.84 -4.63
C ILE A 147 0.91 -16.23 -6.03
N ASP A 148 2.10 -15.83 -6.48
CA ASP A 148 2.31 -15.26 -7.81
C ASP A 148 2.16 -16.31 -8.93
N GLN A 149 2.11 -15.87 -10.19
CA GLN A 149 1.96 -16.75 -11.36
C GLN A 149 3.15 -17.70 -11.58
N LYS A 150 4.23 -17.55 -10.81
CA LYS A 150 5.39 -18.46 -10.79
C LYS A 150 5.37 -19.42 -9.59
N GLY A 151 4.29 -19.43 -8.79
CA GLY A 151 4.14 -20.31 -7.64
C GLY A 151 4.90 -19.86 -6.39
N ASN A 152 5.35 -18.60 -6.35
CA ASN A 152 6.07 -18.04 -5.20
C ASN A 152 5.12 -17.26 -4.27
N PRO A 153 5.29 -17.37 -2.95
CA PRO A 153 4.52 -16.57 -2.01
C PRO A 153 4.90 -15.09 -2.04
N THR A 154 3.91 -14.26 -1.75
CA THR A 154 4.07 -12.84 -1.49
C THR A 154 4.34 -12.63 0.00
N TYR A 155 5.44 -11.95 0.30
CA TYR A 155 5.87 -11.61 1.64
C TYR A 155 5.47 -10.19 1.99
N TYR A 156 5.32 -9.92 3.28
CA TYR A 156 4.95 -8.59 3.74
C TYR A 156 5.86 -8.11 4.85
N ASP A 157 6.00 -6.79 4.92
CA ASP A 157 6.80 -6.12 5.94
C ASP A 157 6.09 -4.85 6.39
N ILE A 158 6.22 -4.50 7.66
CA ILE A 158 5.66 -3.29 8.26
C ILE A 158 6.78 -2.57 9.01
N SER A 159 6.92 -1.28 8.74
CA SER A 159 7.93 -0.42 9.34
C SER A 159 7.37 0.93 9.71
N ALA A 160 8.00 1.59 10.69
CA ALA A 160 7.55 2.86 11.22
C ALA A 160 8.71 3.86 11.28
N ASN A 161 8.43 5.13 10.97
CA ASN A 161 9.44 6.19 11.03
C ASN A 161 9.82 6.55 12.47
N GLN A 162 10.78 7.48 12.61
CA GLN A 162 11.29 7.88 13.91
C GLN A 162 10.20 8.47 14.82
N ALA A 163 9.28 9.28 14.29
CA ALA A 163 8.21 9.86 15.09
C ALA A 163 7.28 8.79 15.70
N SER A 164 6.92 7.78 14.92
CA SER A 164 6.16 6.62 15.42
C SER A 164 6.96 5.80 16.44
N TYR A 165 8.24 5.55 16.14
CA TYR A 165 9.14 4.81 17.03
C TYR A 165 9.31 5.48 18.39
N ASP A 166 9.64 6.76 18.39
CA ASP A 166 9.87 7.56 19.60
C ASP A 166 8.61 7.58 20.45
N TYR A 167 7.43 7.74 19.84
CA TYR A 167 6.16 7.65 20.56
C TYR A 167 5.95 6.29 21.23
N ILE A 168 6.21 5.19 20.52
CA ILE A 168 6.09 3.83 21.07
C ILE A 168 7.07 3.62 22.23
N VAL A 169 8.33 4.03 22.07
CA VAL A 169 9.39 3.79 23.06
C VAL A 169 9.19 4.66 24.30
N GLN A 170 8.90 5.95 24.14
CA GLN A 170 8.71 6.90 25.25
C GLN A 170 7.53 6.49 26.16
N ASN A 171 6.47 5.91 25.59
CA ASN A 171 5.32 5.43 26.35
C ASN A 171 5.44 3.97 26.82
N GLY A 172 6.53 3.28 26.49
CA GLY A 172 6.69 1.86 26.81
C GLY A 172 5.70 0.94 26.08
N PHE A 173 5.10 1.40 24.98
CA PHE A 173 4.06 0.67 24.24
C PHE A 173 4.57 -0.51 23.40
N TYR A 174 5.89 -0.73 23.36
CA TYR A 174 6.46 -1.99 22.88
C TYR A 174 6.13 -3.18 23.80
N ASN A 175 5.77 -2.91 25.06
CA ASN A 175 5.36 -3.89 26.05
C ASN A 175 3.84 -4.10 26.02
N ALA A 176 3.39 -5.35 25.82
CA ALA A 176 1.97 -5.70 25.72
C ALA A 176 1.17 -5.30 26.97
N ASN A 177 1.72 -5.51 28.17
CA ASN A 177 1.03 -5.20 29.42
C ASN A 177 0.85 -3.69 29.59
N THR A 178 1.83 -2.89 29.15
CA THR A 178 1.77 -1.43 29.20
C THR A 178 0.73 -0.90 28.22
N VAL A 179 0.81 -1.29 26.95
CA VAL A 179 -0.12 -0.77 25.93
C VAL A 179 -1.55 -1.28 26.12
N ALA A 180 -1.74 -2.47 26.71
CA ALA A 180 -3.07 -2.99 27.03
C ALA A 180 -3.84 -2.10 28.02
N ARG A 181 -3.13 -1.35 28.89
CA ARG A 181 -3.72 -0.42 29.87
C ARG A 181 -3.90 1.00 29.33
N ALA A 182 -3.39 1.30 28.13
CA ALA A 182 -3.52 2.62 27.54
C ALA A 182 -4.98 2.88 27.13
N GLN A 183 -5.57 3.95 27.67
CA GLN A 183 -6.92 4.39 27.33
C GLN A 183 -6.95 5.41 26.19
N ASN A 184 -5.83 6.11 25.98
CA ASN A 184 -5.67 7.09 24.92
C ASN A 184 -4.32 6.87 24.23
N ILE A 185 -4.39 6.47 22.97
CA ILE A 185 -3.25 6.39 22.06
C ILE A 185 -3.52 7.43 20.98
N ALA A 186 -2.55 8.30 20.76
CA ALA A 186 -2.62 9.39 19.80
C ALA A 186 -1.20 9.66 19.30
N PHE A 187 -0.89 9.25 18.08
CA PHE A 187 0.42 9.47 17.50
C PHE A 187 0.67 10.96 17.27
N PRO A 188 1.93 11.41 17.41
CA PRO A 188 2.30 12.77 17.07
C PRO A 188 2.16 13.01 15.56
N ALA A 189 2.03 14.27 15.17
CA ALA A 189 2.12 14.66 13.77
C ALA A 189 3.45 14.18 13.15
N GLN A 190 3.42 13.87 11.86
CA GLN A 190 4.51 13.27 11.07
C GLN A 190 4.81 11.80 11.39
N ALA A 191 4.11 11.15 12.32
CA ALA A 191 4.12 9.69 12.44
C ALA A 191 3.79 9.06 11.09
N THR A 192 4.62 8.12 10.64
CA THR A 192 4.48 7.44 9.36
C THR A 192 4.64 5.95 9.56
N GLU A 193 3.76 5.18 8.93
CA GLU A 193 3.88 3.72 8.84
C GLU A 193 3.86 3.29 7.38
N VAL A 194 4.67 2.29 7.07
CA VAL A 194 4.78 1.72 5.74
C VAL A 194 4.54 0.24 5.82
N LYS A 195 3.64 -0.27 4.98
CA LYS A 195 3.42 -1.69 4.77
C LYS A 195 3.76 -2.05 3.33
N ALA A 196 4.66 -2.99 3.13
CA ALA A 196 5.16 -3.40 1.83
C ALA A 196 4.74 -4.85 1.52
N ALA A 197 4.42 -5.12 0.26
CA ALA A 197 4.22 -6.45 -0.31
C ALA A 197 5.37 -6.72 -1.29
N TRP A 198 5.94 -7.91 -1.19
CA TRP A 198 7.17 -8.31 -1.85
C TRP A 198 7.00 -9.66 -2.52
N ARG A 199 7.43 -9.78 -3.78
CA ARG A 199 7.54 -11.08 -4.45
C ARG A 199 8.99 -11.50 -4.59
N VAL A 200 9.23 -12.81 -4.67
CA VAL A 200 10.55 -13.36 -4.98
C VAL A 200 10.87 -13.10 -6.45
N LEU A 201 12.05 -12.53 -6.71
CA LEU A 201 12.57 -12.36 -8.06
C LEU A 201 13.53 -13.51 -8.39
N THR A 202 13.32 -14.12 -9.55
CA THR A 202 14.14 -15.21 -10.09
C THR A 202 14.96 -14.73 -11.28
N SER A 203 15.82 -15.60 -11.84
CA SER A 203 16.53 -15.32 -13.09
C SER A 203 15.60 -15.14 -14.30
N GLN A 204 14.31 -15.46 -14.17
CA GLN A 204 13.29 -15.27 -15.20
C GLN A 204 12.55 -13.92 -15.06
N ASP A 205 12.90 -13.08 -14.09
CA ASP A 205 12.30 -11.77 -13.87
C ASP A 205 13.24 -10.66 -14.33
N ASP A 206 12.70 -9.58 -14.89
CA ASP A 206 13.44 -8.36 -15.16
C ASP A 206 13.54 -7.51 -13.88
N ALA A 207 14.57 -7.79 -13.07
CA ALA A 207 14.79 -7.09 -11.80
C ALA A 207 14.99 -5.57 -11.95
N SER A 208 15.34 -5.07 -13.15
CA SER A 208 15.52 -3.63 -13.39
C SER A 208 14.21 -2.84 -13.29
N ARG A 209 13.07 -3.53 -13.31
CA ARG A 209 11.72 -2.95 -13.18
C ARG A 209 11.21 -2.87 -11.74
N TYR A 210 11.98 -3.34 -10.77
CA TYR A 210 11.57 -3.43 -9.37
C TYR A 210 12.51 -2.67 -8.46
N LEU A 211 11.95 -1.99 -7.46
CA LEU A 211 12.69 -1.71 -6.24
C LEU A 211 13.01 -3.05 -5.57
N THR A 212 14.29 -3.29 -5.30
CA THR A 212 14.75 -4.57 -4.78
C THR A 212 15.29 -4.49 -3.36
N THR A 213 15.25 -5.61 -2.65
CA THR A 213 15.94 -5.80 -1.38
C THR A 213 16.39 -7.24 -1.22
N GLN A 214 17.48 -7.47 -0.49
CA GLN A 214 17.84 -8.79 0.01
C GLN A 214 17.16 -9.03 1.36
N ALA A 215 16.63 -10.24 1.57
CA ALA A 215 16.03 -10.63 2.84
C ALA A 215 16.16 -12.14 3.10
N GLN A 216 16.02 -12.54 4.36
CA GLN A 216 15.65 -13.89 4.72
C GLN A 216 14.13 -14.01 4.63
N VAL A 217 13.63 -15.09 4.01
CA VAL A 217 12.19 -15.31 3.86
C VAL A 217 11.78 -16.65 4.45
N ALA A 218 10.68 -16.65 5.21
CA ALA A 218 10.12 -17.86 5.82
C ALA A 218 9.78 -18.90 4.74
N GLN A 219 10.09 -20.16 5.03
CA GLN A 219 9.83 -21.31 4.16
C GLN A 219 8.58 -22.07 4.61
N PHE A 220 7.79 -22.54 3.65
CA PHE A 220 6.50 -23.20 3.88
C PHE A 220 6.42 -24.52 3.12
N ASN A 221 5.68 -25.49 3.68
CA ASN A 221 5.36 -26.74 2.96
C ASN A 221 4.22 -26.52 1.95
N ALA A 222 3.84 -27.57 1.21
CA ALA A 222 2.76 -27.50 0.21
C ALA A 222 1.37 -27.13 0.79
N GLN A 223 1.19 -27.28 2.10
CA GLN A 223 -0.03 -26.91 2.82
C GLN A 223 0.03 -25.49 3.41
N GLY A 224 1.13 -24.76 3.19
CA GLY A 224 1.34 -23.41 3.70
C GLY A 224 1.67 -23.34 5.18
N GLN A 225 2.08 -24.46 5.78
CA GLN A 225 2.55 -24.47 7.15
C GLN A 225 4.02 -24.02 7.19
N PRO A 226 4.40 -23.09 8.08
CA PRO A 226 5.79 -22.71 8.25
C PRO A 226 6.65 -23.92 8.62
N THR A 227 7.80 -24.06 7.98
CA THR A 227 8.77 -25.14 8.27
C THR A 227 9.65 -24.82 9.48
N GLY A 228 9.60 -23.59 10.00
CA GLY A 228 10.53 -23.07 11.02
C GLY A 228 11.88 -22.62 10.47
N SER A 229 12.11 -22.73 9.16
CA SER A 229 13.34 -22.28 8.49
C SER A 229 13.12 -21.00 7.66
N THR A 230 14.22 -20.31 7.37
CA THR A 230 14.26 -19.17 6.45
C THR A 230 15.32 -19.40 5.37
N ALA A 231 15.15 -18.76 4.21
CA ALA A 231 16.13 -18.81 3.12
C ALA A 231 16.39 -17.40 2.55
N PRO A 232 17.60 -17.10 2.05
CA PRO A 232 17.87 -15.82 1.42
C PRO A 232 17.11 -15.69 0.08
N ALA A 233 16.58 -14.51 -0.19
CA ALA A 233 15.92 -14.19 -1.46
C ALA A 233 16.13 -12.73 -1.86
N THR A 234 16.25 -12.50 -3.17
CA THR A 234 16.08 -11.17 -3.77
C THR A 234 14.59 -10.92 -3.95
N LEU A 235 14.09 -9.85 -3.36
CA LEU A 235 12.68 -9.49 -3.41
C LEU A 235 12.45 -8.25 -4.26
N GLY A 236 11.34 -8.21 -4.98
CA GLY A 236 10.85 -7.06 -5.75
C GLY A 236 9.58 -6.50 -5.13
N LEU A 237 9.52 -5.18 -4.93
CA LEU A 237 8.36 -4.51 -4.33
C LEU A 237 7.19 -4.57 -5.32
N VAL A 238 6.06 -5.10 -4.87
CA VAL A 238 4.82 -5.22 -5.66
C VAL A 238 3.68 -4.37 -5.14
N GLY A 239 3.68 -4.01 -3.87
CA GLY A 239 2.67 -3.13 -3.28
C GLY A 239 3.22 -2.35 -2.10
N LEU A 240 2.76 -1.12 -1.91
CA LEU A 240 3.22 -0.26 -0.83
C LEU A 240 2.06 0.60 -0.31
N HIS A 241 1.74 0.44 0.96
CA HIS A 241 0.93 1.40 1.71
C HIS A 241 1.85 2.32 2.49
N ILE A 242 1.59 3.63 2.37
CA ILE A 242 2.23 4.66 3.17
C ILE A 242 1.10 5.40 3.87
N ILE A 243 1.13 5.44 5.21
CA ILE A 243 0.15 6.20 5.99
C ILE A 243 0.88 7.26 6.80
N VAL A 244 0.34 8.49 6.79
CA VAL A 244 0.96 9.63 7.48
C VAL A 244 -0.05 10.34 8.37
N LYS A 245 0.33 10.57 9.63
CA LYS A 245 -0.37 11.48 10.55
C LYS A 245 -0.01 12.92 10.21
N ALA A 246 -0.63 13.47 9.18
CA ALA A 246 -0.28 14.81 8.71
C ALA A 246 -0.66 15.90 9.74
N PRO A 247 0.17 16.96 9.90
CA PRO A 247 -0.21 18.12 10.70
C PRO A 247 -1.57 18.68 10.25
N GLY A 248 -2.44 19.01 11.21
CA GLY A 248 -3.79 19.52 10.93
C GLY A 248 -4.85 18.46 10.67
N TYR A 249 -4.53 17.17 10.78
CA TYR A 249 -5.49 16.07 10.60
C TYR A 249 -5.66 15.23 11.89
N PRO A 250 -6.89 15.07 12.41
CA PRO A 250 -7.19 14.15 13.51
C PRO A 250 -7.11 12.68 13.08
N GLN A 251 -7.33 12.35 11.80
CA GLN A 251 -7.09 11.03 11.22
C GLN A 251 -5.74 11.01 10.46
N TRP A 252 -5.46 9.94 9.72
CA TRP A 252 -4.27 9.82 8.89
C TRP A 252 -4.59 10.13 7.42
N ILE A 253 -3.58 10.08 6.54
CA ILE A 253 -3.73 10.07 5.09
C ILE A 253 -3.10 8.77 4.59
N TRP A 254 -3.80 8.07 3.69
CA TRP A 254 -3.41 6.76 3.18
C TRP A 254 -3.08 6.85 1.69
N SER A 255 -1.84 6.52 1.34
CA SER A 255 -1.36 6.43 -0.04
C SER A 255 -1.06 4.98 -0.38
N THR A 256 -1.66 4.45 -1.45
CA THR A 256 -1.43 3.06 -1.87
C THR A 256 -0.86 2.97 -3.28
N PHE A 257 0.32 2.37 -3.41
CA PHE A 257 1.05 2.20 -4.66
C PHE A 257 1.17 0.72 -5.03
N GLU A 258 1.20 0.47 -6.33
CA GLU A 258 1.39 -0.87 -6.89
C GLU A 258 2.45 -0.85 -7.98
N GLN A 259 3.10 -2.00 -8.17
CA GLN A 259 3.95 -2.24 -9.34
C GLN A 259 3.07 -2.53 -10.57
N VAL A 260 3.40 -1.92 -11.72
CA VAL A 260 2.53 -1.91 -12.92
C VAL A 260 2.36 -3.28 -13.59
N ASP A 261 3.26 -4.21 -13.33
CA ASP A 261 3.24 -5.59 -13.84
C ASP A 261 2.52 -6.55 -12.87
N ASN A 262 1.81 -6.07 -11.85
CA ASN A 262 0.99 -6.94 -11.00
C ASN A 262 -0.20 -7.54 -11.76
N VAL A 263 -1.00 -6.67 -12.37
CA VAL A 263 -2.20 -6.98 -13.16
C VAL A 263 -2.32 -5.97 -14.31
N PRO A 264 -3.00 -6.31 -15.41
CA PRO A 264 -3.23 -5.36 -16.49
C PRO A 264 -4.00 -4.11 -16.04
N GLY A 265 -3.70 -2.99 -16.69
CA GLY A 265 -4.51 -1.77 -16.60
C GLY A 265 -5.85 -1.92 -17.34
N SER A 266 -6.50 -0.79 -17.63
CA SER A 266 -7.76 -0.74 -18.40
C SER A 266 -7.66 -1.31 -19.81
N SER A 267 -6.45 -1.55 -20.32
CA SER A 267 -6.17 -2.29 -21.54
C SER A 267 -5.35 -3.52 -21.18
N ALA A 268 -5.91 -4.72 -21.34
CA ALA A 268 -5.15 -5.96 -21.18
C ALA A 268 -4.12 -6.07 -22.31
N GLY A 269 -2.91 -5.58 -22.08
CA GLY A 269 -1.79 -5.80 -23.00
C GLY A 269 -1.30 -7.25 -22.94
N ASN A 270 -0.62 -7.71 -23.99
CA ASN A 270 0.03 -9.04 -24.09
C ASN A 270 1.26 -9.20 -23.16
N GLY A 271 1.29 -8.52 -22.02
CA GLY A 271 2.40 -8.56 -21.06
C GLY A 271 2.34 -9.76 -20.12
N THR A 272 3.50 -10.15 -19.60
CA THR A 272 3.58 -11.10 -18.47
C THR A 272 3.34 -10.34 -17.17
N TYR A 273 2.34 -10.78 -16.40
CA TYR A 273 1.96 -10.15 -15.13
C TYR A 273 2.27 -11.08 -13.96
N SER A 274 2.59 -10.50 -12.80
CA SER A 274 2.97 -11.22 -11.59
C SER A 274 1.78 -11.98 -10.99
N TYR A 275 0.56 -11.44 -11.08
CA TYR A 275 -0.62 -12.03 -10.45
C TYR A 275 -1.81 -12.24 -11.39
N TYR A 276 -1.74 -11.83 -12.65
CA TYR A 276 -2.86 -11.98 -13.59
C TYR A 276 -2.69 -13.17 -14.53
N ASN A 277 -3.80 -13.87 -14.80
CA ASN A 277 -3.88 -14.95 -15.77
C ASN A 277 -5.16 -14.80 -16.61
N ALA A 278 -5.00 -14.52 -17.90
CA ALA A 278 -6.11 -14.34 -18.83
C ALA A 278 -6.97 -15.61 -19.04
N SER A 279 -6.37 -16.79 -18.81
CA SER A 279 -7.05 -18.09 -18.93
C SER A 279 -7.66 -18.57 -17.62
N ALA A 280 -7.53 -17.81 -16.53
CA ALA A 280 -8.13 -18.17 -15.25
C ALA A 280 -9.67 -18.17 -15.35
N PRO A 281 -10.36 -19.22 -14.85
CA PRO A 281 -11.82 -19.20 -14.75
C PRO A 281 -12.29 -17.99 -13.93
N ALA A 282 -13.32 -17.27 -14.39
CA ALA A 282 -13.81 -16.07 -13.72
C ALA A 282 -14.15 -16.30 -12.23
N ALA A 283 -14.66 -17.49 -11.89
CA ALA A 283 -14.98 -17.89 -10.51
C ALA A 283 -13.75 -18.09 -9.61
N SER A 284 -12.54 -18.13 -10.16
CA SER A 284 -11.28 -18.25 -9.40
C SER A 284 -10.57 -16.91 -9.20
N VAL A 285 -10.91 -15.89 -10.01
CA VAL A 285 -10.25 -14.58 -9.95
C VAL A 285 -10.63 -13.84 -8.67
N ASN A 286 -9.65 -13.25 -8.00
CA ASN A 286 -9.81 -12.54 -6.72
C ASN A 286 -10.49 -13.40 -5.64
N GLN A 287 -10.33 -14.73 -5.69
CA GLN A 287 -10.84 -15.61 -4.65
C GLN A 287 -9.74 -16.05 -3.72
N SER A 288 -10.01 -15.94 -2.41
CA SER A 288 -9.13 -16.49 -1.39
C SER A 288 -8.92 -18.00 -1.64
N PRO A 289 -7.69 -18.49 -1.63
CA PRO A 289 -7.37 -19.92 -1.73
C PRO A 289 -7.58 -20.64 -0.39
N CYS A 290 -7.87 -19.90 0.68
CA CYS A 290 -7.98 -20.42 2.04
C CYS A 290 -9.42 -20.78 2.42
N ASN A 291 -9.58 -21.93 3.06
CA ASN A 291 -10.63 -22.21 4.01
C ASN A 291 -10.10 -21.90 5.41
N TRP A 292 -10.66 -20.88 6.05
CA TRP A 292 -10.25 -20.48 7.40
C TRP A 292 -10.78 -21.44 8.44
N GLN A 293 -9.87 -22.01 9.23
CA GLN A 293 -10.20 -22.93 10.30
C GLN A 293 -9.66 -22.41 11.61
N GLN A 294 -10.50 -22.44 12.65
CA GLN A 294 -10.06 -22.12 14.00
C GLN A 294 -9.21 -23.28 14.54
N GLN A 295 -7.96 -22.98 14.90
CA GLN A 295 -7.04 -23.89 15.56
C GLN A 295 -6.55 -23.21 16.84
N GLY A 296 -7.18 -23.55 17.97
CA GLY A 296 -6.96 -22.87 19.25
C GLY A 296 -7.42 -21.42 19.21
N SER A 297 -6.54 -20.49 19.59
CA SER A 297 -6.77 -19.04 19.53
C SER A 297 -6.45 -18.41 18.18
N GLN A 298 -5.98 -19.20 17.20
CA GLN A 298 -5.56 -18.72 15.90
C GLN A 298 -6.48 -19.22 14.79
N LEU A 299 -6.66 -18.39 13.77
CA LEU A 299 -7.27 -18.82 12.51
C LEU A 299 -6.16 -19.19 11.55
N VAL A 300 -6.22 -20.41 11.04
CA VAL A 300 -5.22 -20.97 10.13
C VAL A 300 -5.85 -21.07 8.75
N CYS A 301 -5.11 -20.63 7.73
CA CYS A 301 -5.47 -20.88 6.34
C CYS A 301 -5.20 -22.35 6.03
N THR A 302 -6.24 -23.10 5.72
CA THR A 302 -6.11 -24.43 5.11
C THR A 302 -6.46 -24.31 3.62
N PRO A 303 -5.66 -24.85 2.69
CA PRO A 303 -5.92 -24.69 1.27
C PRO A 303 -7.27 -25.32 0.87
N LYS A 304 -8.01 -24.66 -0.04
CA LYS A 304 -9.22 -25.24 -0.65
C LYS A 304 -8.87 -26.54 -1.40
N PRO A 305 -9.80 -27.50 -1.52
CA PRO A 305 -9.56 -28.71 -2.31
C PRO A 305 -9.07 -28.38 -3.72
N GLY A 306 -7.94 -28.98 -4.10
CA GLY A 306 -7.28 -28.73 -5.40
C GLY A 306 -6.27 -27.57 -5.41
N ALA A 307 -6.10 -26.84 -4.31
CA ALA A 307 -5.09 -25.79 -4.16
C ALA A 307 -3.97 -26.21 -3.18
N THR A 308 -2.77 -25.65 -3.39
CA THR A 308 -1.56 -25.80 -2.56
C THR A 308 -0.86 -24.45 -2.41
N PHE A 309 0.15 -24.35 -1.53
CA PHE A 309 1.00 -23.15 -1.31
C PHE A 309 1.91 -22.83 -2.53
N GLN A 310 1.56 -23.32 -3.70
CA GLN A 310 2.24 -23.12 -4.97
C GLN A 310 1.22 -22.91 -6.10
N THR A 311 -0.08 -23.03 -5.80
CA THR A 311 -1.15 -22.76 -6.76
C THR A 311 -1.29 -21.25 -6.91
N PRO A 312 -1.07 -20.68 -8.11
CA PRO A 312 -1.17 -19.24 -8.31
C PRO A 312 -2.56 -18.69 -7.98
N ASP A 313 -2.57 -17.49 -7.42
CA ASP A 313 -3.79 -16.73 -7.13
C ASP A 313 -4.03 -15.72 -8.26
N PRO A 314 -4.93 -16.00 -9.22
CA PRO A 314 -5.21 -15.06 -10.30
C PRO A 314 -5.97 -13.84 -9.77
N LEU A 315 -5.39 -12.66 -9.98
CA LEU A 315 -5.95 -11.39 -9.58
C LEU A 315 -6.35 -10.55 -10.79
N SER A 316 -7.38 -9.73 -10.59
CA SER A 316 -7.74 -8.66 -11.50
C SER A 316 -8.16 -7.43 -10.69
N ARG A 317 -7.95 -6.23 -11.25
CA ARG A 317 -8.39 -5.00 -10.60
C ARG A 317 -9.90 -4.87 -10.71
N VAL A 318 -10.59 -4.79 -9.57
CA VAL A 318 -12.05 -4.60 -9.53
C VAL A 318 -12.42 -3.12 -9.74
N THR A 319 -11.79 -2.23 -8.99
CA THR A 319 -12.06 -0.78 -9.07
C THR A 319 -10.97 -0.13 -9.92
N PRO A 320 -11.31 0.44 -11.09
CA PRO A 320 -10.34 1.14 -11.92
C PRO A 320 -9.68 2.29 -11.18
N ILE A 321 -8.40 2.55 -11.49
CA ILE A 321 -7.73 3.78 -11.06
C ILE A 321 -8.48 4.97 -11.68
N ALA A 322 -8.86 5.95 -10.86
CA ALA A 322 -9.60 7.12 -11.31
C ALA A 322 -8.80 7.87 -12.39
N SER A 323 -9.48 8.46 -13.38
CA SER A 323 -8.83 9.16 -14.50
C SER A 323 -7.91 10.29 -14.03
N THR A 324 -8.28 11.01 -12.97
CA THR A 324 -7.44 12.06 -12.36
C THR A 324 -6.15 11.48 -11.78
N THR A 325 -6.24 10.36 -11.05
CA THR A 325 -5.07 9.66 -10.48
C THR A 325 -4.20 9.08 -11.59
N ALA A 326 -4.81 8.50 -12.63
CA ALA A 326 -4.09 7.98 -13.79
C ALA A 326 -3.33 9.09 -14.55
N ALA A 327 -3.91 10.29 -14.66
CA ALA A 327 -3.23 11.44 -15.25
C ALA A 327 -2.00 11.88 -14.42
N VAL A 328 -2.12 11.90 -13.09
CA VAL A 328 -0.99 12.17 -12.18
C VAL A 328 0.08 11.08 -12.31
N ASN A 329 -0.30 9.81 -12.33
CA ASN A 329 0.63 8.69 -12.57
C ASN A 329 1.42 8.90 -13.87
N GLY A 330 0.75 9.20 -14.98
CA GLY A 330 1.40 9.44 -16.26
C GLY A 330 2.43 10.57 -16.21
N LEU A 331 2.10 11.67 -15.53
CA LEU A 331 3.01 12.81 -15.35
C LEU A 331 4.28 12.42 -14.57
N TYR A 332 4.15 11.76 -13.42
CA TYR A 332 5.31 11.35 -12.62
C TYR A 332 6.13 10.27 -13.31
N GLN A 333 5.49 9.26 -13.89
CA GLN A 333 6.19 8.19 -14.63
C GLN A 333 6.98 8.74 -15.82
N GLN A 334 6.44 9.72 -16.54
CA GLN A 334 7.15 10.40 -17.63
C GLN A 334 8.37 11.19 -17.10
N ASN A 335 8.18 11.96 -16.03
CA ASN A 335 9.24 12.79 -15.45
C ASN A 335 10.37 11.98 -14.78
N LEU A 336 10.07 10.76 -14.31
CA LEU A 336 11.04 9.85 -13.71
C LEU A 336 12.04 9.28 -14.74
N GLY A 337 11.79 9.43 -16.05
CA GLY A 337 12.73 9.05 -17.10
C GLY A 337 13.07 7.56 -17.08
N SER A 338 14.33 7.21 -16.81
CA SER A 338 14.79 5.81 -16.69
C SER A 338 14.78 5.27 -15.27
N ASN A 339 14.36 6.07 -14.27
CA ASN A 339 14.36 5.63 -12.89
C ASN A 339 13.31 4.54 -12.64
N VAL A 340 13.66 3.51 -11.85
CA VAL A 340 12.81 2.35 -11.56
C VAL A 340 11.43 2.70 -10.98
N LEU A 341 11.30 3.85 -10.31
CA LEU A 341 10.02 4.30 -9.75
C LEU A 341 8.93 4.52 -10.82
N ARG A 342 9.30 4.66 -12.10
CA ARG A 342 8.35 4.75 -13.22
C ARG A 342 7.48 3.49 -13.38
N TYR A 343 7.91 2.36 -12.82
CA TYR A 343 7.19 1.09 -12.87
C TYR A 343 6.22 0.90 -11.70
N TYR A 344 5.95 1.99 -10.98
CA TYR A 344 4.95 2.03 -9.92
C TYR A 344 3.84 3.01 -10.31
N GLN A 345 2.66 2.80 -9.74
CA GLN A 345 1.50 3.66 -9.95
C GLN A 345 0.75 3.83 -8.64
N LEU A 346 0.26 5.05 -8.38
CA LEU A 346 -0.67 5.31 -7.30
C LEU A 346 -2.03 4.73 -7.68
N VAL A 347 -2.62 3.95 -6.78
CA VAL A 347 -3.99 3.44 -6.93
C VAL A 347 -4.99 4.51 -6.47
N THR A 348 -4.76 5.08 -5.28
CA THR A 348 -5.53 6.21 -4.74
C THR A 348 -4.84 6.81 -3.51
N THR A 349 -5.15 8.07 -3.22
CA THR A 349 -4.91 8.69 -1.91
C THR A 349 -6.23 8.81 -1.16
N GLN A 350 -6.40 8.05 -0.08
CA GLN A 350 -7.58 8.13 0.78
C GLN A 350 -7.32 9.06 1.97
N ARG A 351 -8.25 9.98 2.22
CA ARG A 351 -8.18 10.98 3.28
C ARG A 351 -9.56 11.28 3.88
N PRO A 352 -9.64 11.88 5.08
CA PRO A 352 -10.89 12.44 5.59
C PRO A 352 -11.25 13.74 4.85
N LEU A 353 -12.42 13.80 4.21
CA LEU A 353 -12.94 15.03 3.59
C LEU A 353 -13.42 16.05 4.63
N MET A 354 -13.91 15.56 5.78
CA MET A 354 -14.43 16.37 6.89
C MET A 354 -13.74 15.98 8.21
N PRO A 355 -12.42 16.20 8.35
CA PRO A 355 -11.61 15.67 9.45
C PRO A 355 -12.09 16.08 10.85
N ASP A 356 -12.65 17.29 10.97
CA ASP A 356 -13.06 17.89 12.25
C ASP A 356 -14.55 17.70 12.56
N ASN A 357 -15.26 16.85 11.80
CA ASN A 357 -16.69 16.61 12.04
C ASN A 357 -16.90 15.75 13.30
N PRO A 358 -17.43 16.30 14.41
CA PRO A 358 -17.57 15.55 15.66
C PRO A 358 -18.60 14.40 15.55
N SER A 359 -19.55 14.50 14.62
CA SER A 359 -20.54 13.44 14.37
C SER A 359 -20.00 12.30 13.51
N ASN A 360 -18.81 12.47 12.92
CA ASN A 360 -18.13 11.43 12.15
C ASN A 360 -16.62 11.43 12.49
N PRO A 361 -16.19 10.73 13.56
CA PRO A 361 -14.80 10.65 13.97
C PRO A 361 -13.84 10.09 12.91
N LEU A 362 -14.37 9.43 11.87
CA LEU A 362 -13.59 8.95 10.73
C LEU A 362 -13.34 10.04 9.67
N GLY A 363 -14.04 11.16 9.75
CA GLY A 363 -13.84 12.32 8.88
C GLY A 363 -14.28 12.13 7.42
N GLN A 364 -15.20 11.21 7.15
CA GLN A 364 -15.67 10.83 5.80
C GLN A 364 -14.53 10.39 4.85
N PRO A 365 -14.26 9.07 4.77
CA PRO A 365 -13.28 8.51 3.85
C PRO A 365 -13.56 8.90 2.40
N THR A 366 -12.58 9.55 1.78
CA THR A 366 -12.67 9.97 0.39
C THR A 366 -11.37 9.61 -0.32
N PRO A 367 -11.40 8.98 -1.51
CA PRO A 367 -12.54 8.24 -2.03
C PRO A 367 -12.96 7.15 -1.03
N ALA A 368 -14.22 6.69 -1.11
CA ALA A 368 -14.74 5.71 -0.15
C ALA A 368 -13.99 4.36 -0.24
N LEU A 369 -13.56 3.98 -1.45
CA LEU A 369 -12.83 2.75 -1.72
C LEU A 369 -11.33 3.00 -1.85
N SER A 370 -10.54 2.08 -1.29
CA SER A 370 -9.09 2.00 -1.45
C SER A 370 -8.68 0.54 -1.40
N ALA A 371 -8.21 0.01 -2.53
CA ALA A 371 -7.89 -1.40 -2.69
C ALA A 371 -6.66 -1.61 -3.56
N ASN A 372 -5.57 -2.05 -2.94
CA ASN A 372 -4.38 -2.54 -3.61
C ASN A 372 -4.57 -4.02 -3.96
N VAL A 373 -4.28 -4.42 -5.20
CA VAL A 373 -4.49 -5.81 -5.62
C VAL A 373 -3.64 -6.80 -4.85
N THR A 374 -2.52 -6.39 -4.24
CA THR A 374 -1.63 -7.28 -3.46
C THR A 374 -1.87 -7.23 -1.94
N MET A 375 -2.65 -6.28 -1.44
CA MET A 375 -2.95 -6.13 0.01
C MET A 375 -4.42 -6.42 0.33
N GLU A 376 -5.33 -6.01 -0.56
CA GLU A 376 -6.78 -6.16 -0.47
C GLU A 376 -7.31 -7.15 -1.52
N SER A 377 -6.46 -8.07 -1.97
CA SER A 377 -6.64 -8.97 -3.12
C SER A 377 -8.06 -9.55 -3.24
N TYR A 378 -8.61 -9.97 -2.09
CA TYR A 378 -9.87 -10.72 -1.99
C TYR A 378 -11.05 -9.90 -1.45
N ILE A 379 -10.85 -8.60 -1.18
CA ILE A 379 -11.88 -7.67 -0.66
C ILE A 379 -11.91 -6.33 -1.40
N GLN A 380 -11.36 -6.28 -2.62
CA GLN A 380 -11.30 -5.05 -3.41
C GLN A 380 -12.65 -4.29 -3.53
N PRO A 381 -13.82 -4.96 -3.74
CA PRO A 381 -15.09 -4.25 -3.94
C PRO A 381 -15.57 -3.42 -2.74
N ASN A 382 -15.09 -3.71 -1.52
CA ASN A 382 -15.56 -3.08 -0.28
C ASN A 382 -14.42 -2.58 0.62
N SER A 383 -13.18 -2.58 0.14
CA SER A 383 -12.05 -2.18 0.96
C SER A 383 -11.96 -0.66 1.13
N SER A 384 -11.62 -0.25 2.35
CA SER A 384 -11.31 1.13 2.74
C SER A 384 -10.27 1.10 3.84
N CYS A 385 -9.10 1.70 3.60
CA CYS A 385 -8.02 1.73 4.58
C CYS A 385 -8.46 2.45 5.86
N MET A 386 -9.13 3.59 5.72
CA MET A 386 -9.71 4.33 6.83
C MET A 386 -10.69 3.50 7.66
N ASN A 387 -11.66 2.85 7.02
CA ASN A 387 -12.63 2.02 7.74
C ASN A 387 -11.92 0.86 8.46
N CYS A 388 -11.02 0.16 7.77
CA CYS A 388 -10.29 -0.97 8.33
C CYS A 388 -9.42 -0.54 9.52
N HIS A 389 -8.66 0.54 9.36
CA HIS A 389 -7.77 1.04 10.41
C HIS A 389 -8.52 1.69 11.58
N SER A 390 -9.74 2.22 11.38
CA SER A 390 -10.58 2.70 12.49
C SER A 390 -10.92 1.61 13.54
N MET A 391 -10.75 0.34 13.16
CA MET A 391 -10.97 -0.79 14.06
C MET A 391 -9.76 -1.11 14.94
N ALA A 392 -8.59 -0.55 14.65
CA ALA A 392 -7.34 -0.89 15.32
C ALA A 392 -7.41 -0.68 16.83
N THR A 393 -6.97 -1.70 17.56
CA THR A 393 -6.76 -1.67 19.02
C THR A 393 -5.41 -2.29 19.34
N PRO A 394 -4.81 -2.02 20.51
CA PRO A 394 -3.67 -2.79 20.99
C PRO A 394 -4.02 -4.27 21.25
N VAL A 395 -3.00 -5.07 21.52
CA VAL A 395 -3.20 -6.41 22.08
C VAL A 395 -3.88 -6.29 23.46
N HIS A 396 -4.89 -7.13 23.72
CA HIS A 396 -5.64 -7.18 24.99
C HIS A 396 -6.30 -5.86 25.46
N SER A 397 -6.52 -4.90 24.56
CA SER A 397 -7.19 -3.63 24.88
C SER A 397 -8.48 -3.44 24.07
N PRO A 398 -9.56 -2.93 24.69
CA PRO A 398 -10.77 -2.53 23.98
C PRO A 398 -10.65 -1.12 23.36
N TYR A 399 -9.63 -0.34 23.71
CA TYR A 399 -9.47 1.05 23.27
C TYR A 399 -8.79 1.15 21.90
N LYS A 400 -9.13 2.19 21.15
CA LYS A 400 -8.59 2.44 19.81
C LYS A 400 -7.13 2.89 19.87
N SER A 401 -6.37 2.54 18.84
CA SER A 401 -4.93 2.84 18.74
C SER A 401 -4.60 3.84 17.63
N ASP A 402 -5.42 4.89 17.49
CA ASP A 402 -5.21 5.96 16.50
C ASP A 402 -4.88 5.42 15.11
N PHE A 403 -5.75 4.56 14.58
CA PHE A 403 -5.62 3.93 13.26
C PHE A 403 -4.40 3.00 13.07
N SER A 404 -3.52 2.85 14.06
CA SER A 404 -2.34 2.00 13.97
C SER A 404 -2.58 0.62 14.52
N TYR A 405 -2.18 -0.40 13.77
CA TYR A 405 -2.16 -1.77 14.23
C TYR A 405 -0.78 -2.24 14.71
N LEU A 406 0.23 -1.35 14.74
CA LEU A 406 1.57 -1.70 15.24
C LEU A 406 1.52 -2.32 16.63
N PHE A 407 0.63 -1.84 17.51
CA PHE A 407 0.50 -2.35 18.89
C PHE A 407 -0.06 -3.77 19.00
N LYS A 408 -0.52 -4.38 17.90
CA LYS A 408 -0.81 -5.82 17.86
C LYS A 408 0.45 -6.67 17.95
N PHE A 409 1.61 -6.10 17.61
CA PHE A 409 2.89 -6.79 17.67
C PHE A 409 3.55 -6.72 19.05
N ALA A 410 3.04 -5.91 19.97
CA ALA A 410 3.57 -5.78 21.33
C ALA A 410 3.66 -7.13 22.05
N LYS A 411 4.76 -7.34 22.76
CA LYS A 411 5.06 -8.61 23.43
C LYS A 411 4.98 -8.45 24.94
N ALA A 412 4.41 -9.44 25.62
CA ALA A 412 4.39 -9.49 27.07
C ALA A 412 5.79 -9.82 27.60
N PRO A 413 6.17 -9.32 28.79
CA PRO A 413 7.31 -9.84 29.54
C PRO A 413 7.23 -11.35 29.71
N ALA A 414 8.39 -12.01 29.78
CA ALA A 414 8.43 -13.39 30.25
C ALA A 414 7.78 -13.46 31.64
N THR A 415 6.81 -14.35 31.82
CA THR A 415 6.33 -14.71 33.15
C THR A 415 7.49 -15.33 33.91
N ALA A 416 7.84 -14.80 35.09
CA ALA A 416 8.77 -15.48 35.97
C ALA A 416 8.24 -16.90 36.22
N PRO A 417 9.09 -17.95 36.20
CA PRO A 417 8.66 -19.26 36.63
C PRO A 417 8.12 -19.12 38.05
N HIS A 418 6.91 -19.62 38.28
CA HIS A 418 6.38 -19.76 39.63
C HIS A 418 7.46 -20.47 40.46
N LYS A 419 7.96 -19.79 41.50
CA LYS A 419 8.61 -20.53 42.59
C LYS A 419 7.49 -21.36 43.19
N ASP A 420 7.50 -22.65 42.92
CA ASP A 420 6.78 -23.59 43.74
C ASP A 420 7.32 -23.39 45.17
N GLU A 421 6.48 -22.83 46.04
CA GLU A 421 6.74 -22.78 47.47
C GLU A 421 6.66 -24.24 47.96
N GLU A 422 7.81 -24.78 48.37
CA GLU A 422 7.96 -26.06 49.09
C GLU A 422 7.20 -26.07 50.42
#